data_AF-A0A4P9YWR2-F1
#
_entry.id   AF-A0A4P9YWR2-F1
#
_cell.length_a   1.000
_cell.length_b   1.000
_cell.length_c   1.000
_cell.angle_alpha   90.00
_cell.angle_beta   90.00
_cell.angle_gamma   90.00
#
_symmetry.space_group_name_H-M   'P 1'
#
loop_
_entity.id
_entity.type
_entity.pdbx_description
1 polymer ?
#
loop_
_entity_poly.entity_id
_entity_poly.type
_entity_poly.pdbx_seq_one_letter_code
_entity_poly.pdbx_strand_id
1 'polypeptide(L)'
;MAEINDGVAVDPPGECLPDLHAAHRGPLARNPPGARSTTPVRAHVPHGAIGTRVLTTTTATAPVAYSQPDVRVVLLQSLVAALLKHVCSDAMLPVFGYLGGHASQRVVEGMDMHEQQQQQHRHDYLQCQASDFVASERAVDTLLNEMPAETMGSLERATLLFRDRGLDCIGWYRSVPDAQDFQPTLADVQRQRHMQRQYPWAVGALLAPPPPAEHAASAMADVAPLVHLFRVVPSFLADQYDSAGNIIVAPLPPAMDIASVVVRVPFAFASRAVPDPVLFRRQQHMLMNTLAESRKAHALQQADNEHRRAACAIADAEYDAFLTDFWKSNVVELSRSIEHDFRTLAIHKVHLKRQVADRVRALASLRTKRAQAMTGATSEADAGVHRQQIEWLLGR
;
A
#
# COMPACT_ATOMS: atom_id res chain seq x y z
N MET A 1 2.72 65.24 26.22
CA MET A 1 1.94 66.15 25.36
C MET A 1 1.37 65.33 24.22
N ALA A 2 0.03 65.21 24.18
CA ALA A 2 -0.84 64.43 23.26
C ALA A 2 -0.58 62.91 23.24
N GLU A 3 -1.37 61.99 23.80
CA GLU A 3 -2.83 61.84 23.94
C GLU A 3 -3.61 62.07 22.64
N ILE A 4 -3.95 60.97 21.93
CA ILE A 4 -5.32 60.65 21.50
C ILE A 4 -5.51 59.12 21.58
N ASN A 5 -6.60 58.77 22.24
CA ASN A 5 -7.16 57.48 22.59
C ASN A 5 -8.30 57.18 21.59
N ASP A 6 -8.51 55.93 21.20
CA ASP A 6 -9.76 55.33 20.69
C ASP A 6 -9.43 53.86 20.34
N GLY A 7 -9.91 52.80 21.01
CA GLY A 7 -11.15 52.67 21.77
C GLY A 7 -12.19 51.93 20.93
N VAL A 8 -11.99 50.64 20.63
CA VAL A 8 -13.08 49.75 20.20
C VAL A 8 -12.96 48.42 20.92
N ALA A 9 -13.84 48.26 21.91
CA ALA A 9 -14.18 47.00 22.55
C ALA A 9 -15.05 46.16 21.60
N VAL A 10 -14.79 44.86 21.54
CA VAL A 10 -15.71 43.88 20.95
C VAL A 10 -15.99 42.86 22.05
N ASP A 11 -17.22 42.90 22.55
CA ASP A 11 -17.77 41.92 23.48
C ASP A 11 -17.94 40.55 22.80
N PRO A 12 -17.81 39.44 23.56
CA PRO A 12 -18.05 38.09 23.07
C PRO A 12 -19.56 37.78 23.00
N PRO A 13 -20.05 37.04 21.98
CA PRO A 13 -21.42 36.55 21.99
C PRO A 13 -21.57 35.38 22.95
N GLY A 14 -22.63 35.47 23.76
CA GLY A 14 -22.95 34.58 24.85
C GLY A 14 -23.47 33.21 24.46
N GLU A 15 -23.51 32.39 25.51
CA GLU A 15 -24.01 31.03 25.60
C GLU A 15 -25.49 30.90 25.21
N CYS A 16 -25.84 29.77 24.58
CA CYS A 16 -27.19 29.20 24.59
C CYS A 16 -27.07 27.67 24.70
N LEU A 17 -27.06 27.20 25.95
CA LEU A 17 -27.44 25.83 26.33
C LEU A 17 -28.95 25.64 26.14
N PRO A 18 -29.41 24.42 25.83
CA PRO A 18 -30.70 23.96 26.30
C PRO A 18 -30.53 22.85 27.34
N ASP A 19 -31.07 23.13 28.53
CA ASP A 19 -31.46 22.17 29.55
C ASP A 19 -32.49 21.17 29.00
N LEU A 20 -32.27 19.87 29.26
CA LEU A 20 -33.32 18.85 29.21
C LEU A 20 -33.02 17.77 30.26
N HIS A 21 -33.46 18.03 31.48
CA HIS A 21 -33.63 17.04 32.55
C HIS A 21 -35.13 16.86 32.85
N ALA A 22 -35.65 15.65 32.63
CA ALA A 22 -36.69 14.97 33.44
C ALA A 22 -37.01 13.62 32.77
N ALA A 23 -36.49 12.51 33.27
CA ALA A 23 -37.10 11.67 34.31
C ALA A 23 -38.22 10.75 33.78
N HIS A 24 -37.92 9.46 33.64
CA HIS A 24 -38.82 8.38 34.06
C HIS A 24 -38.02 7.16 34.50
N ARG A 25 -38.17 6.81 35.78
CA ARG A 25 -37.67 5.58 36.42
C ARG A 25 -38.77 4.52 36.44
N GLY A 26 -38.38 3.30 36.08
CA GLY A 26 -38.75 2.02 36.74
C GLY A 26 -39.83 1.15 36.07
N PRO A 27 -39.94 -0.15 36.43
CA PRO A 27 -39.00 -1.04 37.12
C PRO A 27 -38.82 -2.44 36.46
N LEU A 28 -37.90 -3.24 37.05
CA LEU A 28 -37.57 -4.64 36.79
C LEU A 28 -38.70 -5.64 37.08
N ALA A 29 -38.85 -6.71 36.27
CA ALA A 29 -39.15 -8.07 36.74
C ALA A 29 -39.09 -9.17 35.63
N ARG A 30 -38.24 -10.18 35.87
CA ARG A 30 -38.42 -11.66 35.75
C ARG A 30 -38.93 -12.32 34.44
N ASN A 31 -38.06 -13.19 33.88
CA ASN A 31 -38.37 -14.47 33.19
C ASN A 31 -39.16 -15.46 34.09
N PRO A 32 -39.75 -16.62 33.64
CA PRO A 32 -39.44 -17.49 32.46
C PRO A 32 -40.73 -18.16 31.84
N PRO A 33 -40.72 -19.41 31.30
CA PRO A 33 -40.09 -19.99 30.10
C PRO A 33 -41.11 -20.57 29.08
N GLY A 34 -40.69 -20.97 27.87
CA GLY A 34 -41.51 -21.86 27.03
C GLY A 34 -41.08 -21.99 25.56
N ALA A 35 -40.76 -23.22 25.16
CA ALA A 35 -40.26 -23.62 23.84
C ALA A 35 -41.33 -23.63 22.72
N ARG A 36 -40.84 -23.53 21.46
CA ARG A 36 -41.23 -24.27 20.21
C ARG A 36 -40.83 -23.42 18.99
N SER A 37 -39.82 -23.80 18.22
CA SER A 37 -39.91 -24.69 17.04
C SER A 37 -41.06 -24.34 16.10
N THR A 38 -40.78 -23.56 15.04
CA THR A 38 -41.45 -23.66 13.74
C THR A 38 -40.48 -23.28 12.61
N THR A 39 -40.61 -24.04 11.53
CA THR A 39 -39.83 -24.08 10.28
C THR A 39 -40.06 -22.85 9.39
N PRO A 40 -39.13 -22.54 8.45
CA PRO A 40 -39.28 -21.38 7.58
C PRO A 40 -40.19 -21.66 6.38
N VAL A 41 -41.16 -20.77 6.16
CA VAL A 41 -42.02 -20.71 4.97
C VAL A 41 -41.26 -20.01 3.84
N ARG A 42 -41.22 -20.72 2.72
CA ARG A 42 -40.64 -20.35 1.43
C ARG A 42 -41.56 -19.36 0.72
N ALA A 43 -41.09 -18.12 0.51
CA ALA A 43 -41.69 -17.17 -0.43
C ALA A 43 -40.80 -17.04 -1.67
N HIS A 44 -41.45 -17.09 -2.83
CA HIS A 44 -40.86 -17.21 -4.16
C HIS A 44 -41.17 -15.93 -4.96
N VAL A 45 -40.20 -15.51 -5.80
CA VAL A 45 -40.32 -14.71 -7.06
C VAL A 45 -40.19 -13.16 -6.95
N PRO A 46 -39.61 -12.42 -7.95
CA PRO A 46 -38.84 -12.80 -9.16
C PRO A 46 -37.42 -12.21 -9.28
N HIS A 47 -36.64 -12.83 -10.17
CA HIS A 47 -35.37 -12.37 -10.73
C HIS A 47 -35.52 -11.19 -11.71
N GLY A 48 -34.58 -10.24 -11.62
CA GLY A 48 -34.13 -9.39 -12.72
C GLY A 48 -32.71 -9.80 -13.12
N ALA A 49 -32.55 -10.35 -14.33
CA ALA A 49 -31.32 -10.93 -14.83
C ALA A 49 -30.41 -9.91 -15.52
N ILE A 50 -29.11 -9.95 -15.25
CA ILE A 50 -28.05 -9.55 -16.19
C ILE A 50 -27.06 -10.71 -16.24
N GLY A 51 -26.86 -11.24 -17.45
CA GLY A 51 -26.50 -12.63 -17.69
C GLY A 51 -25.03 -13.00 -17.51
N THR A 52 -24.80 -14.10 -16.80
CA THR A 52 -23.66 -14.99 -16.98
C THR A 52 -24.11 -16.19 -17.82
N ARG A 53 -23.48 -16.37 -18.98
CA ARG A 53 -23.63 -17.57 -19.82
C ARG A 53 -23.15 -18.79 -19.05
N VAL A 54 -24.08 -19.62 -18.59
CA VAL A 54 -23.81 -20.98 -18.12
C VAL A 54 -23.89 -21.91 -19.33
N LEU A 55 -22.75 -22.46 -19.75
CA LEU A 55 -22.71 -23.61 -20.64
C LEU A 55 -22.95 -24.87 -19.79
N THR A 56 -24.15 -25.44 -19.87
CA THR A 56 -24.43 -26.79 -19.38
C THR A 56 -24.08 -27.79 -20.48
N THR A 57 -23.07 -28.62 -20.25
CA THR A 57 -22.91 -29.89 -20.95
C THR A 57 -22.65 -30.97 -19.91
N THR A 58 -23.68 -31.79 -19.69
CA THR A 58 -23.67 -32.95 -18.81
C THR A 58 -23.03 -34.12 -19.55
N THR A 59 -21.78 -34.42 -19.26
CA THR A 59 -21.15 -35.73 -19.53
C THR A 59 -20.02 -35.93 -18.54
N ALA A 60 -20.00 -37.09 -17.88
CA ALA A 60 -19.10 -37.47 -16.81
C ALA A 60 -17.64 -37.02 -17.05
N THR A 61 -17.20 -36.01 -16.30
CA THR A 61 -15.85 -35.46 -16.36
C THR A 61 -14.95 -36.14 -15.34
N ALA A 62 -13.80 -36.61 -15.83
CA ALA A 62 -12.58 -36.85 -15.07
C ALA A 62 -12.31 -35.73 -14.03
N PRO A 63 -11.54 -35.99 -12.96
CA PRO A 63 -11.29 -34.99 -11.92
C PRO A 63 -10.77 -33.70 -12.58
N VAL A 64 -11.57 -32.63 -12.46
CA VAL A 64 -11.18 -31.28 -12.88
C VAL A 64 -9.91 -30.96 -12.11
N ALA A 65 -8.79 -30.83 -12.81
CA ALA A 65 -7.55 -30.35 -12.23
C ALA A 65 -7.80 -28.95 -11.68
N TYR A 66 -7.94 -28.84 -10.36
CA TYR A 66 -7.94 -27.55 -9.68
C TYR A 66 -6.51 -26.99 -9.74
N SER A 67 -6.17 -26.32 -10.84
CA SER A 67 -4.93 -25.54 -10.90
C SER A 67 -5.16 -24.22 -10.15
N GLN A 68 -4.50 -24.05 -9.01
CA GLN A 68 -4.37 -22.70 -8.46
C GLN A 68 -3.49 -21.87 -9.40
N PRO A 69 -3.80 -20.58 -9.62
CA PRO A 69 -2.94 -19.72 -10.43
C PRO A 69 -1.58 -19.56 -9.74
N ASP A 70 -0.49 -19.75 -10.51
CA ASP A 70 0.84 -19.29 -10.12
C ASP A 70 0.76 -17.77 -9.96
N VAL A 71 1.01 -17.25 -8.76
CA VAL A 71 0.88 -15.81 -8.48
C VAL A 71 2.27 -15.23 -8.22
N ARG A 72 2.57 -14.12 -8.88
CA ARG A 72 3.79 -13.35 -8.67
C ARG A 72 3.45 -11.91 -8.32
N VAL A 73 4.15 -11.35 -7.34
CA VAL A 73 3.82 -10.01 -6.84
C VAL A 73 4.90 -9.01 -7.22
N VAL A 74 4.48 -7.83 -7.66
CA VAL A 74 5.38 -6.69 -7.83
C VAL A 74 4.97 -5.59 -6.87
N LEU A 75 5.86 -5.25 -5.93
CA LEU A 75 5.64 -4.17 -4.97
C LEU A 75 6.32 -2.90 -5.48
N LEU A 76 5.58 -1.78 -5.55
CA LEU A 76 6.20 -0.48 -5.84
C LEU A 76 7.11 -0.06 -4.67
N GLN A 77 8.32 0.40 -4.96
CA GLN A 77 9.28 0.80 -3.91
C GLN A 77 8.73 1.92 -3.01
N SER A 78 7.99 2.87 -3.61
CA SER A 78 7.30 3.94 -2.88
C SER A 78 6.15 3.44 -1.99
N LEU A 79 5.47 2.37 -2.41
CA LEU A 79 4.48 1.69 -1.57
C LEU A 79 5.18 1.05 -0.36
N VAL A 80 6.30 0.37 -0.56
CA VAL A 80 7.07 -0.28 0.51
C VAL A 80 7.54 0.76 1.53
N ALA A 81 8.08 1.89 1.09
CA ALA A 81 8.48 2.97 1.99
C ALA A 81 7.31 3.49 2.85
N ALA A 82 6.12 3.66 2.26
CA ALA A 82 4.94 4.10 3.00
C ALA A 82 4.38 3.03 3.95
N LEU A 83 4.43 1.75 3.54
CA LEU A 83 4.07 0.61 4.39
C LEU A 83 5.00 0.50 5.60
N LEU A 84 6.30 0.72 5.43
CA LEU A 84 7.25 0.68 6.54
C LEU A 84 6.99 1.78 7.56
N LYS A 85 6.69 3.00 7.11
CA LYS A 85 6.29 4.08 8.02
C LYS A 85 5.08 3.68 8.87
N HIS A 86 4.14 2.96 8.28
CA HIS A 86 2.96 2.47 9.00
C HIS A 86 3.30 1.31 9.96
N VAL A 87 4.08 0.34 9.49
CA VAL A 87 4.49 -0.82 10.27
C VAL A 87 5.29 -0.40 11.50
N CYS A 88 6.10 0.65 11.38
CA CYS A 88 6.87 1.23 12.47
C CYS A 88 6.07 2.22 13.35
N SER A 89 4.78 2.45 13.09
CA SER A 89 3.99 3.38 13.91
C SER A 89 3.69 2.82 15.31
N ASP A 90 3.75 1.50 15.46
CA ASP A 90 3.56 0.80 16.73
C ASP A 90 4.52 -0.39 16.79
N ALA A 91 5.51 -0.31 17.67
CA ALA A 91 6.53 -1.34 17.83
C ALA A 91 6.04 -2.52 18.68
N MET A 92 5.01 -2.31 19.50
CA MET A 92 4.56 -3.28 20.50
C MET A 92 3.43 -4.15 19.97
N LEU A 93 2.49 -3.55 19.25
CA LEU A 93 1.29 -4.23 18.78
C LEU A 93 1.26 -4.31 17.25
N PRO A 94 0.81 -5.45 16.69
CA PRO A 94 0.71 -5.57 15.25
C PRO A 94 -0.29 -4.58 14.67
N VAL A 95 0.11 -4.01 13.55
CA VAL A 95 -0.63 -3.06 12.71
C VAL A 95 -0.97 -3.78 11.42
N PHE A 96 -2.17 -3.58 10.89
CA PHE A 96 -2.62 -4.31 9.71
C PHE A 96 -3.36 -3.41 8.72
N GLY A 97 -3.53 -3.91 7.50
CA GLY A 97 -4.22 -3.20 6.44
C GLY A 97 -4.34 -4.02 5.18
N TYR A 98 -4.78 -3.35 4.13
CA TYR A 98 -5.10 -3.97 2.84
C TYR A 98 -4.22 -3.41 1.73
N LEU A 99 -3.93 -4.25 0.74
CA LEU A 99 -3.13 -3.92 -0.43
C LEU A 99 -4.03 -3.80 -1.66
N GLY A 100 -3.86 -2.68 -2.38
CA GLY A 100 -4.57 -2.36 -3.61
C GLY A 100 -3.63 -2.39 -4.82
N GLY A 101 -4.13 -2.88 -5.95
CA GLY A 101 -3.30 -3.08 -7.12
C GLY A 101 -4.05 -3.49 -8.38
N HIS A 102 -3.31 -4.01 -9.36
CA HIS A 102 -3.88 -4.61 -10.55
C HIS A 102 -3.45 -6.08 -10.61
N ALA A 103 -4.40 -6.96 -10.89
CA ALA A 103 -4.12 -8.36 -11.20
C ALA A 103 -4.21 -8.56 -12.72
N SER A 104 -3.13 -9.04 -13.34
CA SER A 104 -3.10 -9.32 -14.79
C SER A 104 -2.51 -10.70 -15.05
N GLN A 105 -3.15 -11.49 -15.91
CA GLN A 105 -2.57 -12.74 -16.40
C GLN A 105 -1.45 -12.43 -17.38
N ARG A 106 -0.31 -13.10 -17.22
CA ARG A 106 0.86 -13.01 -18.11
C ARG A 106 1.28 -14.38 -18.57
N VAL A 107 1.70 -14.43 -19.83
CA VAL A 107 2.26 -15.62 -20.46
C VAL A 107 3.77 -15.38 -20.57
N VAL A 108 4.59 -16.26 -19.98
CA VAL A 108 6.03 -16.25 -20.29
C VAL A 108 6.21 -16.98 -21.62
N GLU A 109 6.57 -16.25 -22.66
CA GLU A 109 7.15 -16.85 -23.85
C GLU A 109 8.64 -17.02 -23.56
N GLY A 110 9.08 -18.27 -23.38
CA GLY A 110 10.49 -18.57 -23.14
C GLY A 110 11.31 -18.09 -24.33
N MET A 111 12.10 -17.03 -24.13
CA MET A 111 13.18 -16.66 -25.05
C MET A 111 14.39 -17.49 -24.68
N ASP A 112 14.46 -18.73 -25.18
CA ASP A 112 15.75 -19.41 -25.30
C ASP A 112 15.88 -20.02 -26.70
N MET A 113 16.85 -19.47 -27.42
CA MET A 113 17.44 -20.02 -28.62
C MET A 113 18.17 -21.31 -28.26
N HIS A 114 17.51 -22.46 -28.43
CA HIS A 114 18.10 -23.61 -29.11
C HIS A 114 16.99 -24.59 -29.49
N GLU A 115 16.85 -24.76 -30.80
CA GLU A 115 16.04 -25.80 -31.41
C GLU A 115 16.48 -27.19 -30.90
N GLN A 116 15.49 -28.07 -30.75
CA GLN A 116 15.60 -29.52 -30.49
C GLN A 116 15.49 -29.97 -29.02
N GLN A 117 14.37 -29.64 -28.36
CA GLN A 117 13.53 -30.63 -27.67
C GLN A 117 12.17 -29.99 -27.34
N GLN A 118 11.18 -30.29 -28.19
CA GLN A 118 9.82 -29.77 -28.11
C GLN A 118 9.07 -30.37 -26.91
N GLN A 119 9.12 -29.67 -25.79
CA GLN A 119 8.00 -29.48 -24.85
C GLN A 119 8.21 -28.11 -24.19
N GLN A 120 8.02 -27.06 -24.98
CA GLN A 120 7.99 -25.67 -24.52
C GLN A 120 6.84 -25.51 -23.54
N HIS A 121 7.12 -25.59 -22.24
CA HIS A 121 6.17 -25.25 -21.20
C HIS A 121 5.91 -23.74 -21.23
N ARG A 122 4.88 -23.32 -21.98
CA ARG A 122 4.21 -22.04 -21.73
C ARG A 122 3.63 -22.10 -20.32
N HIS A 123 4.20 -21.32 -19.41
CA HIS A 123 3.69 -21.19 -18.05
C HIS A 123 2.93 -19.87 -17.94
N ASP A 124 1.62 -19.99 -17.78
CA ASP A 124 0.73 -18.87 -17.45
C ASP A 124 0.85 -18.58 -15.96
N TYR A 125 1.08 -17.32 -15.61
CA TYR A 125 1.07 -16.85 -14.23
C TYR A 125 0.26 -15.57 -14.09
N LEU A 126 -0.27 -15.33 -12.91
CA LEU A 126 -1.00 -14.13 -12.55
C LEU A 126 -0.04 -13.18 -11.85
N GLN A 127 0.18 -12.02 -12.47
CA GLN A 127 0.98 -10.96 -11.89
C GLN A 127 0.09 -9.97 -11.13
N CYS A 128 0.30 -9.87 -9.82
CA CYS A 128 -0.31 -8.87 -8.95
C CYS A 128 0.66 -7.70 -8.77
N GLN A 129 0.32 -6.52 -9.28
CA GLN A 129 1.10 -5.30 -9.03
C GLN A 129 0.48 -4.50 -7.89
N ALA A 130 1.12 -4.51 -6.72
CA ALA A 130 0.73 -3.70 -5.57
C ALA A 130 1.18 -2.25 -5.74
N SER A 131 0.22 -1.34 -5.71
CA SER A 131 0.46 0.09 -5.93
C SER A 131 -0.17 1.00 -4.89
N ASP A 132 -1.08 0.47 -4.06
CA ASP A 132 -1.82 1.20 -3.04
C ASP A 132 -1.95 0.36 -1.76
N PHE A 133 -2.24 1.04 -0.65
CA PHE A 133 -2.63 0.41 0.59
C PHE A 133 -3.65 1.26 1.35
N VAL A 134 -4.43 0.59 2.19
CA VAL A 134 -5.34 1.21 3.16
C VAL A 134 -5.00 0.63 4.53
N ALA A 135 -4.62 1.51 5.46
CA ALA A 135 -4.43 1.17 6.86
C ALA A 135 -5.79 0.85 7.51
N SER A 136 -5.88 -0.31 8.15
CA SER A 136 -7.08 -0.68 8.93
C SER A 136 -7.04 0.00 10.29
N GLU A 137 -8.19 0.49 10.74
CA GLU A 137 -8.36 0.92 12.12
C GLU A 137 -8.49 -0.30 13.04
N ARG A 138 -7.79 -0.27 14.16
CA ARG A 138 -7.79 -1.31 15.19
C ARG A 138 -8.93 -1.08 16.18
N ALA A 139 -9.60 -2.16 16.57
CA ALA A 139 -10.67 -2.11 17.56
C ALA A 139 -10.07 -1.85 18.95
N VAL A 140 -10.54 -0.80 19.63
CA VAL A 140 -9.90 -0.28 20.85
C VAL A 140 -10.00 -1.25 22.03
N ASP A 141 -11.11 -1.95 22.14
CA ASP A 141 -11.33 -3.04 23.10
C ASP A 141 -10.28 -4.15 22.97
N THR A 142 -9.83 -4.42 21.75
CA THR A 142 -8.81 -5.45 21.47
C THR A 142 -7.38 -4.94 21.67
N LEU A 143 -7.15 -3.63 21.49
CA LEU A 143 -5.88 -2.98 21.81
C LEU A 143 -5.57 -3.05 23.31
N LEU A 144 -6.58 -2.81 24.15
CA LEU A 144 -6.45 -2.87 25.61
C LEU A 144 -6.13 -4.28 26.12
N ASN A 145 -6.46 -5.31 25.34
CA ASN A 145 -6.16 -6.72 25.65
C ASN A 145 -4.88 -7.23 24.97
N GLU A 146 -4.07 -6.34 24.39
CA GLU A 146 -2.82 -6.66 23.65
C GLU A 146 -3.00 -7.64 22.48
N MET A 147 -4.24 -7.82 22.02
CA MET A 147 -4.62 -8.76 20.97
C MET A 147 -5.35 -8.00 19.86
N PRO A 148 -4.66 -7.07 19.16
CA PRO A 148 -5.32 -6.13 18.26
C PRO A 148 -6.05 -6.86 17.14
N ALA A 149 -7.30 -6.48 16.95
CA ALA A 149 -8.15 -6.91 15.85
C ALA A 149 -8.59 -5.70 15.02
N GLU A 150 -9.00 -5.94 13.78
CA GLU A 150 -9.56 -4.89 12.93
C GLU A 150 -10.97 -4.52 13.36
N THR A 151 -11.30 -3.24 13.20
CA THR A 151 -12.69 -2.80 13.27
C THR A 151 -13.54 -3.51 12.22
N MET A 152 -14.78 -3.86 12.59
CA MET A 152 -15.72 -4.48 11.67
C MET A 152 -15.92 -3.64 10.39
N GLY A 153 -16.00 -4.31 9.24
CA GLY A 153 -16.19 -3.63 7.96
C GLY A 153 -14.90 -3.10 7.30
N SER A 154 -13.73 -3.34 7.89
CA SER A 154 -12.46 -2.77 7.37
C SER A 154 -12.13 -3.25 5.96
N LEU A 155 -12.34 -4.54 5.67
CA LEU A 155 -12.14 -5.10 4.33
C LEU A 155 -13.06 -4.45 3.31
N GLU A 156 -14.36 -4.34 3.62
CA GLU A 156 -15.35 -3.77 2.72
C GLU A 156 -15.04 -2.30 2.41
N ARG A 157 -14.66 -1.52 3.43
CA ARG A 157 -14.23 -0.12 3.24
C ARG A 157 -12.98 -0.03 2.37
N ALA A 158 -11.97 -0.86 2.63
CA ALA A 158 -10.75 -0.87 1.83
C ALA A 158 -11.04 -1.25 0.37
N THR A 159 -11.85 -2.30 0.13
CA THR A 159 -12.27 -2.71 -1.21
C THR A 159 -13.03 -1.60 -1.94
N LEU A 160 -13.94 -0.89 -1.27
CA LEU A 160 -14.64 0.26 -1.87
C LEU A 160 -13.65 1.36 -2.26
N LEU A 161 -12.71 1.72 -1.37
CA LEU A 161 -11.68 2.72 -1.65
C LEU A 161 -10.77 2.31 -2.83
N PHE A 162 -10.43 1.03 -2.96
CA PHE A 162 -9.66 0.55 -4.11
C PHE A 162 -10.47 0.64 -5.39
N ARG A 163 -11.73 0.19 -5.36
CA ARG A 163 -12.63 0.25 -6.51
C ARG A 163 -12.85 1.68 -7.00
N ASP A 164 -13.02 2.64 -6.09
CA ASP A 164 -13.17 4.07 -6.42
C ASP A 164 -11.91 4.64 -7.10
N ARG A 165 -10.75 4.01 -6.90
CA ARG A 165 -9.48 4.34 -7.53
C ARG A 165 -9.18 3.49 -8.78
N GLY A 166 -10.11 2.61 -9.19
CA GLY A 166 -9.91 1.68 -10.29
C GLY A 166 -8.90 0.57 -10.00
N LEU A 167 -8.74 0.21 -8.73
CA LEU A 167 -7.83 -0.83 -8.25
C LEU A 167 -8.60 -2.04 -7.72
N ASP A 168 -7.97 -3.20 -7.81
CA ASP A 168 -8.42 -4.44 -7.19
C ASP A 168 -7.82 -4.61 -5.79
N CYS A 169 -8.53 -5.33 -4.92
CA CYS A 169 -7.96 -5.85 -3.69
C CYS A 169 -7.05 -7.03 -4.03
N ILE A 170 -5.75 -6.87 -3.76
CA ILE A 170 -4.73 -7.88 -4.11
C ILE A 170 -4.21 -8.63 -2.89
N GLY A 171 -4.55 -8.20 -1.68
CA GLY A 171 -4.05 -8.82 -0.47
C GLY A 171 -4.21 -7.97 0.78
N TRP A 172 -3.57 -8.42 1.84
CA TRP A 172 -3.52 -7.76 3.14
C TRP A 172 -2.11 -7.82 3.70
N TYR A 173 -1.81 -6.97 4.67
CA TYR A 173 -0.53 -6.98 5.37
C TYR A 173 -0.73 -6.87 6.87
N ARG A 174 0.26 -7.35 7.63
CA ARG A 174 0.45 -7.01 9.03
C ARG A 174 1.92 -6.76 9.37
N SER A 175 2.16 -5.95 10.40
CA SER A 175 3.46 -5.87 11.03
C SER A 175 3.74 -7.11 11.88
N VAL A 176 5.03 -7.42 12.03
CA VAL A 176 5.55 -8.39 12.99
C VAL A 176 6.34 -7.58 14.03
N PRO A 177 5.87 -7.49 15.29
CA PRO A 177 6.62 -6.87 16.37
C PRO A 177 7.96 -7.57 16.59
N ASP A 178 8.97 -6.83 17.08
CA ASP A 178 10.37 -7.30 17.19
C ASP A 178 10.54 -8.60 18.02
N ALA A 179 9.60 -8.88 18.93
CA ALA A 179 9.62 -10.07 19.78
C ALA A 179 9.01 -11.33 19.15
N GLN A 180 8.45 -11.24 17.93
CA GLN A 180 7.74 -12.35 17.29
C GLN A 180 8.52 -12.97 16.13
N ASP A 181 8.36 -14.27 15.95
CA ASP A 181 8.88 -14.97 14.78
C ASP A 181 8.29 -14.38 13.50
N PHE A 182 9.14 -14.15 12.51
CA PHE A 182 8.75 -13.62 11.20
C PHE A 182 8.10 -14.71 10.33
N GLN A 183 7.06 -15.33 10.86
CA GLN A 183 6.35 -16.49 10.32
C GLN A 183 4.82 -16.30 10.38
N PRO A 184 4.06 -16.84 9.41
CA PRO A 184 2.60 -16.77 9.45
C PRO A 184 2.04 -17.58 10.63
N THR A 185 1.20 -16.93 11.44
CA THR A 185 0.48 -17.55 12.56
C THR A 185 -0.75 -18.31 12.07
N LEU A 186 -1.40 -19.07 12.97
CA LEU A 186 -2.65 -19.74 12.68
C LEU A 186 -3.76 -18.75 12.24
N ALA A 187 -3.85 -17.60 12.90
CA ALA A 187 -4.80 -16.55 12.58
C ALA A 187 -4.53 -15.98 11.18
N ASP A 188 -3.26 -15.82 10.80
CA ASP A 188 -2.86 -15.37 9.48
C ASP A 188 -3.29 -16.36 8.39
N VAL A 189 -3.11 -17.67 8.63
CA VAL A 189 -3.53 -18.71 7.70
C VAL A 189 -5.05 -18.73 7.52
N GLN A 190 -5.80 -18.60 8.62
CA GLN A 190 -7.26 -18.53 8.56
C GLN A 190 -7.74 -17.29 7.80
N ARG A 191 -7.15 -16.12 8.09
CA ARG A 191 -7.44 -14.87 7.39
C ARG A 191 -7.12 -14.98 5.91
N GLN A 192 -5.95 -15.52 5.57
CA GLN A 192 -5.52 -15.69 4.19
C GLN A 192 -6.44 -16.64 3.42
N ARG A 193 -6.87 -17.75 4.03
CA ARG A 193 -7.88 -18.66 3.45
C ARG A 193 -9.21 -17.94 3.21
N HIS A 194 -9.68 -17.16 4.19
CA HIS A 194 -10.92 -16.39 4.05
C HIS A 194 -10.82 -15.41 2.88
N MET A 195 -9.69 -14.69 2.78
CA MET A 195 -9.48 -13.71 1.71
C MET A 195 -9.36 -14.36 0.33
N GLN A 196 -8.69 -15.52 0.21
CA GLN A 196 -8.57 -16.26 -1.04
C GLN A 196 -9.91 -16.81 -1.56
N ARG A 197 -10.93 -16.97 -0.71
CA ARG A 197 -12.29 -17.30 -1.15
C ARG A 197 -12.97 -16.14 -1.89
N GLN A 198 -12.65 -14.91 -1.52
CA GLN A 198 -13.20 -13.70 -2.14
C GLN A 198 -12.36 -13.25 -3.33
N TYR A 199 -11.03 -13.30 -3.18
CA TYR A 199 -10.05 -12.84 -4.17
C TYR A 199 -9.03 -13.97 -4.40
N PRO A 200 -9.18 -14.81 -5.43
CA PRO A 200 -8.34 -16.00 -5.61
C PRO A 200 -6.83 -15.69 -5.68
N TRP A 201 -6.45 -14.51 -6.17
CA TRP A 201 -5.07 -14.02 -6.28
C TRP A 201 -4.53 -13.35 -5.01
N ALA A 202 -5.33 -13.26 -3.94
CA ALA A 202 -4.93 -12.55 -2.73
C ALA A 202 -3.66 -13.11 -2.11
N VAL A 203 -2.80 -12.21 -1.61
CA VAL A 203 -1.58 -12.54 -0.87
C VAL A 203 -1.62 -11.97 0.55
N GLY A 204 -1.02 -12.68 1.49
CA GLY A 204 -0.72 -12.17 2.82
C GLY A 204 0.71 -11.64 2.86
N ALA A 205 0.92 -10.49 3.48
CA ALA A 205 2.24 -9.88 3.65
C ALA A 205 2.58 -9.71 5.13
N LEU A 206 3.73 -10.25 5.55
CA LEU A 206 4.36 -9.92 6.81
C LEU A 206 5.44 -8.88 6.56
N LEU A 207 5.44 -7.84 7.38
CA LEU A 207 6.35 -6.71 7.26
C LEU A 207 7.02 -6.47 8.61
N ALA A 208 8.34 -6.29 8.61
CA ALA A 208 9.08 -5.87 9.79
C ALA A 208 10.10 -4.81 9.40
N PRO A 209 10.45 -3.90 10.33
CA PRO A 209 11.59 -3.02 10.13
C PRO A 209 12.87 -3.86 9.90
N PRO A 210 13.86 -3.30 9.20
CA PRO A 210 15.17 -3.95 9.11
C PRO A 210 15.74 -4.13 10.54
N PRO A 211 16.37 -5.28 10.85
CA PRO A 211 16.94 -5.50 12.16
C PRO A 211 18.00 -4.44 12.47
N PRO A 212 18.11 -3.97 13.73
CA PRO A 212 19.13 -2.99 14.10
C PRO A 212 20.51 -3.56 13.79
N ALA A 213 21.30 -2.84 13.00
CA ALA A 213 22.64 -3.26 12.62
C ALA A 213 23.56 -3.22 13.85
N GLU A 214 23.74 -4.36 14.52
CA GLU A 214 24.44 -4.40 15.81
C GLU A 214 25.93 -3.94 15.75
N HIS A 215 26.55 -3.77 14.58
CA HIS A 215 28.00 -3.49 14.46
C HIS A 215 28.40 -2.44 13.39
N ALA A 216 27.48 -1.64 12.84
CA ALA A 216 27.83 -0.70 11.77
C ALA A 216 28.14 0.72 12.28
N ALA A 217 29.37 0.95 12.74
CA ALA A 217 29.93 2.29 12.96
C ALA A 217 30.27 3.05 11.65
N SER A 218 29.70 2.65 10.51
CA SER A 218 30.00 3.25 9.21
C SER A 218 28.81 3.16 8.27
N ALA A 219 28.36 4.33 7.84
CA ALA A 219 27.51 4.65 6.68
C ALA A 219 26.15 3.93 6.60
N MET A 220 25.08 4.73 6.72
CA MET A 220 23.84 4.73 5.90
C MET A 220 23.76 3.65 4.81
N ALA A 221 23.69 2.37 5.20
CA ALA A 221 23.45 1.29 4.27
C ALA A 221 21.93 1.14 4.16
N ASP A 222 21.42 1.19 2.94
CA ASP A 222 20.06 0.81 2.56
C ASP A 222 19.79 -0.65 3.00
N VAL A 223 19.49 -0.87 4.27
CA VAL A 223 19.09 -2.21 4.74
C VAL A 223 17.68 -2.45 4.22
N ALA A 224 17.56 -3.42 3.32
CA ALA A 224 16.28 -3.76 2.71
C ALA A 224 15.28 -4.20 3.78
N PRO A 225 14.01 -3.77 3.68
CA PRO A 225 13.00 -4.17 4.63
C PRO A 225 12.74 -5.67 4.59
N LEU A 226 12.39 -6.23 5.75
CA LEU A 226 11.94 -7.61 5.84
C LEU A 226 10.50 -7.69 5.34
N VAL A 227 10.34 -8.26 4.14
CA VAL A 227 9.04 -8.49 3.51
C VAL A 227 8.90 -9.98 3.21
N HIS A 228 7.84 -10.57 3.72
CA HIS A 228 7.51 -11.97 3.46
C HIS A 228 6.08 -12.07 2.91
N LEU A 229 5.95 -12.57 1.68
CA LEU A 229 4.67 -12.79 1.04
C LEU A 229 4.33 -14.26 1.01
N PHE A 230 3.09 -14.59 1.36
CA PHE A 230 2.62 -15.98 1.41
C PHE A 230 1.19 -16.13 0.91
N ARG A 231 0.86 -17.37 0.54
CA ARG A 231 -0.49 -17.84 0.21
C ARG A 231 -0.75 -19.18 0.87
N VAL A 232 -2.03 -19.53 0.99
CA VAL A 232 -2.44 -20.85 1.45
C VAL A 232 -2.90 -21.65 0.24
N VAL A 233 -2.25 -22.79 0.02
CA VAL A 233 -2.53 -23.71 -1.08
C VAL A 233 -2.96 -25.07 -0.53
N PRO A 234 -3.76 -25.84 -1.27
CA PRO A 234 -4.03 -27.20 -0.89
C PRO A 234 -2.76 -28.06 -0.75
N SER A 235 -2.70 -28.96 0.23
CA SER A 235 -1.50 -29.75 0.52
C SER A 235 -1.12 -30.69 -0.63
N PHE A 236 -2.08 -31.18 -1.41
CA PHE A 236 -1.81 -31.99 -2.60
C PHE A 236 -1.16 -31.20 -3.75
N LEU A 237 -1.11 -29.86 -3.68
CA LEU A 237 -0.38 -29.01 -4.62
C LEU A 237 1.00 -28.60 -4.08
N ALA A 238 1.36 -28.99 -2.85
CA ALA A 238 2.61 -28.55 -2.22
C ALA A 238 3.84 -28.95 -3.04
N ASP A 239 3.84 -30.14 -3.64
CA ASP A 239 4.94 -30.66 -4.46
C ASP A 239 5.27 -29.76 -5.67
N GLN A 240 4.29 -29.00 -6.18
CA GLN A 240 4.51 -28.03 -7.26
C GLN A 240 5.33 -26.82 -6.81
N TYR A 241 5.32 -26.51 -5.51
CA TYR A 241 6.03 -25.37 -4.90
C TYR A 241 7.31 -25.79 -4.17
N ASP A 242 7.51 -27.09 -3.93
CA ASP A 242 8.63 -27.64 -3.16
C ASP A 242 9.98 -27.56 -3.91
N SER A 243 9.94 -27.51 -5.25
CA SER A 243 11.14 -27.47 -6.11
C SER A 243 12.07 -26.26 -5.90
N ALA A 244 11.66 -25.27 -5.10
CA ALA A 244 12.48 -24.11 -4.74
C ALA A 244 12.53 -23.80 -3.23
N GLY A 245 12.14 -24.73 -2.35
CA GLY A 245 12.15 -24.52 -0.89
C GLY A 245 11.18 -23.45 -0.43
N ASN A 246 10.07 -23.25 -1.15
CA ASN A 246 9.09 -22.20 -0.90
C ASN A 246 8.00 -22.59 0.11
N ILE A 247 8.06 -23.78 0.70
CA ILE A 247 7.11 -24.20 1.75
C ILE A 247 7.61 -23.65 3.08
N ILE A 248 6.76 -22.87 3.74
CA ILE A 248 7.12 -22.13 4.96
C ILE A 248 6.68 -22.88 6.22
N VAL A 249 5.56 -23.62 6.14
CA VAL A 249 4.95 -24.30 7.30
C VAL A 249 4.50 -25.71 6.90
N ALA A 250 5.06 -26.72 7.59
CA ALA A 250 4.63 -28.12 7.56
C ALA A 250 3.23 -28.27 8.21
N PRO A 251 2.47 -29.36 7.97
CA PRO A 251 1.00 -29.35 8.01
C PRO A 251 0.44 -28.81 9.32
N LEU A 252 -0.58 -27.95 9.17
CA LEU A 252 -1.35 -27.38 10.27
C LEU A 252 -1.85 -28.46 11.25
N PRO A 253 -2.06 -28.13 12.54
CA PRO A 253 -2.52 -29.09 13.53
C PRO A 253 -3.80 -29.82 13.08
N PRO A 254 -3.94 -31.13 13.40
CA PRO A 254 -4.91 -32.06 12.80
C PRO A 254 -6.39 -31.71 13.03
N ALA A 255 -6.69 -30.73 13.87
CA ALA A 255 -8.04 -30.20 14.08
C ALA A 255 -8.50 -29.22 12.97
N MET A 256 -7.57 -28.71 12.16
CA MET A 256 -7.89 -28.03 10.91
C MET A 256 -7.62 -28.96 9.74
N ASP A 257 -8.56 -29.00 8.80
CA ASP A 257 -8.52 -29.72 7.54
C ASP A 257 -7.06 -29.88 7.04
N ILE A 258 -6.58 -31.13 7.02
CA ILE A 258 -5.21 -31.62 6.70
C ILE A 258 -4.78 -31.25 5.25
N ALA A 259 -5.62 -30.46 4.58
CA ALA A 259 -5.61 -30.21 3.17
C ALA A 259 -4.95 -28.88 2.77
N SER A 260 -4.19 -28.15 3.61
CA SER A 260 -3.47 -26.95 3.13
C SER A 260 -2.10 -26.71 3.75
N VAL A 261 -1.25 -26.06 2.96
CA VAL A 261 0.13 -25.68 3.24
C VAL A 261 0.31 -24.19 2.95
N VAL A 262 1.23 -23.54 3.66
CA VAL A 262 1.62 -22.15 3.43
C VAL A 262 2.81 -22.11 2.49
N VAL A 263 2.67 -21.41 1.38
CA VAL A 263 3.70 -21.27 0.35
C VAL A 263 4.13 -19.82 0.20
N ARG A 264 5.43 -19.62 -0.01
CA ARG A 264 6.04 -18.33 -0.28
C ARG A 264 5.68 -17.88 -1.68
N VAL A 265 5.28 -16.62 -1.81
CA VAL A 265 4.97 -16.00 -3.08
C VAL A 265 6.21 -15.28 -3.60
N PRO A 266 6.69 -15.58 -4.83
CA PRO A 266 7.77 -14.83 -5.45
C PRO A 266 7.38 -13.37 -5.63
N PHE A 267 8.30 -12.45 -5.28
CA PHE A 267 8.05 -11.03 -5.44
C PHE A 267 9.28 -10.26 -5.92
N ALA A 268 9.03 -9.11 -6.54
CA ALA A 268 10.05 -8.17 -6.97
C ALA A 268 9.65 -6.74 -6.62
N PHE A 269 10.64 -5.87 -6.47
CA PHE A 269 10.42 -4.44 -6.31
C PHE A 269 10.47 -3.75 -7.67
N ALA A 270 9.53 -2.83 -7.90
CA ALA A 270 9.55 -1.96 -9.07
C ALA A 270 9.83 -0.52 -8.66
N SER A 271 10.88 0.05 -9.25
CA SER A 271 11.27 1.45 -9.17
C SER A 271 10.38 2.33 -10.06
N ARG A 272 9.07 2.30 -9.82
CA ARG A 272 8.15 3.34 -10.30
C ARG A 272 7.80 4.26 -9.15
N ALA A 273 8.02 5.56 -9.34
CA ALA A 273 7.53 6.57 -8.43
C ALA A 273 5.99 6.56 -8.47
N VAL A 274 5.34 6.23 -7.35
CA VAL A 274 3.92 6.55 -7.17
C VAL A 274 3.83 8.08 -7.11
N PRO A 275 2.87 8.71 -7.80
CA PRO A 275 2.68 10.14 -7.70
C PRO A 275 2.42 10.54 -6.24
N ASP A 276 3.26 11.45 -5.77
CA ASP A 276 3.29 12.06 -4.42
C ASP A 276 1.91 12.40 -3.80
N PRO A 277 0.90 12.96 -4.52
CA PRO A 277 -0.39 13.26 -3.91
C PRO A 277 -1.16 12.03 -3.38
N VAL A 278 -0.93 10.85 -3.96
CA VAL A 278 -1.58 9.62 -3.48
C VAL A 278 -0.92 9.14 -2.19
N LEU A 279 0.41 9.25 -2.08
CA LEU A 279 1.15 8.94 -0.86
C LEU A 279 0.75 9.88 0.29
N PHE A 280 0.61 11.17 0.00
CA PHE A 280 0.17 12.16 1.00
C PHE A 280 -1.22 11.84 1.55
N ARG A 281 -2.19 11.51 0.68
CA ARG A 281 -3.54 11.11 1.13
C ARG A 281 -3.52 9.83 1.97
N ARG A 282 -2.64 8.88 1.66
CA ARG A 282 -2.46 7.65 2.46
C ARG A 282 -1.90 7.97 3.84
N GLN A 283 -0.87 8.79 3.89
CA GLN A 283 -0.28 9.23 5.16
C GLN A 283 -1.30 10.00 5.99
N GLN A 284 -2.08 10.90 5.39
CA GLN A 284 -3.15 11.60 6.08
C GLN A 284 -4.18 10.62 6.67
N HIS A 285 -4.64 9.64 5.91
CA HIS A 285 -5.60 8.65 6.41
C HIS A 285 -5.02 7.83 7.57
N MET A 286 -3.76 7.43 7.48
CA MET A 286 -3.06 6.72 8.56
C MET A 286 -3.02 7.55 9.84
N LEU A 287 -2.60 8.81 9.74
CA LEU A 287 -2.53 9.73 10.88
C LEU A 287 -3.91 9.97 11.52
N MET A 288 -4.95 10.08 10.69
CA MET A 288 -6.32 10.23 11.18
C MET A 288 -6.81 8.98 11.93
N ASN A 289 -6.46 7.78 11.46
CA ASN A 289 -6.78 6.55 12.18
C ASN A 289 -6.07 6.50 13.53
N THR A 290 -4.78 6.79 13.58
CA THR A 290 -4.00 6.81 14.84
C THR A 290 -4.58 7.80 15.85
N LEU A 291 -5.00 8.99 15.40
CA LEU A 291 -5.66 9.98 16.27
C LEU A 291 -7.05 9.52 16.74
N ALA A 292 -7.81 8.85 15.88
CA ALA A 292 -9.12 8.31 16.24
C ALA A 292 -9.00 7.19 17.28
N GLU A 293 -8.02 6.29 17.10
CA GLU A 293 -7.70 5.22 18.05
C GLU A 293 -7.29 5.80 19.41
N SER A 294 -6.35 6.74 19.44
CA SER A 294 -5.85 7.32 20.69
C SER A 294 -6.93 8.09 21.45
N ARG A 295 -7.77 8.85 20.74
CA ARG A 295 -8.90 9.57 21.36
C ARG A 295 -9.92 8.62 21.99
N LYS A 296 -10.25 7.52 21.32
CA LYS A 296 -11.18 6.51 21.85
C LYS A 296 -10.58 5.78 23.05
N ALA A 297 -9.29 5.43 22.99
CA ALA A 297 -8.58 4.79 24.11
C ALA A 297 -8.56 5.68 25.35
N HIS A 298 -8.25 6.98 25.17
CA HIS A 298 -8.28 7.96 26.26
C HIS A 298 -9.68 8.11 26.87
N ALA A 299 -10.73 8.21 26.04
CA ALA A 299 -12.10 8.30 26.54
C ALA A 299 -12.52 7.05 27.37
N LEU A 300 -12.09 5.85 26.97
CA LEU A 300 -12.31 4.62 27.74
C LEU A 300 -11.54 4.64 29.06
N GLN A 301 -10.27 5.04 29.05
CA GLN A 301 -9.48 5.20 30.27
C GLN A 301 -10.09 6.22 31.23
N GLN A 302 -10.67 7.32 30.74
CA GLN A 302 -11.37 8.28 31.56
C GLN A 302 -12.64 7.68 32.20
N ALA A 303 -13.41 6.89 31.44
CA ALA A 303 -14.59 6.20 31.96
C ALA A 303 -14.23 5.16 33.03
N ASP A 304 -13.18 4.37 32.82
CA ASP A 304 -12.71 3.38 33.80
C ASP A 304 -12.18 4.02 35.09
N ASN A 305 -11.66 5.26 34.98
CA ASN A 305 -11.09 6.01 36.09
C ASN A 305 -12.02 7.07 36.69
N GLU A 306 -13.32 7.09 36.35
CA GLU A 306 -14.27 8.16 36.72
C GLU A 306 -14.25 8.52 38.22
N HIS A 307 -13.94 7.55 39.10
CA HIS A 307 -13.88 7.74 40.55
C HIS A 307 -12.46 7.97 41.12
N ARG A 308 -11.42 7.94 40.28
CA ARG A 308 -10.01 8.03 40.66
C ARG A 308 -9.37 9.27 40.03
N ARG A 309 -9.62 10.45 40.61
CA ARG A 309 -9.12 11.75 40.10
C ARG A 309 -7.62 11.76 39.77
N ALA A 310 -6.79 11.13 40.60
CA ALA A 310 -5.35 11.05 40.35
C ALA A 310 -5.02 10.22 39.09
N ALA A 311 -5.76 9.13 38.85
CA ALA A 311 -5.60 8.31 37.66
C ALA A 311 -6.09 9.03 36.39
N CYS A 312 -7.21 9.78 36.48
CA CYS A 312 -7.65 10.66 35.38
C CYS A 312 -6.57 11.70 35.03
N ALA A 313 -5.99 12.37 36.02
CA ALA A 313 -4.95 13.37 35.79
C ALA A 313 -3.69 12.78 35.13
N ILE A 314 -3.31 11.55 35.48
CA ILE A 314 -2.21 10.83 34.83
C ILE A 314 -2.56 10.51 33.37
N ALA A 315 -3.76 9.95 33.13
CA ALA A 315 -4.21 9.63 31.78
C ALA A 315 -4.30 10.87 30.86
N ASP A 316 -4.74 12.01 31.41
CA ASP A 316 -4.77 13.28 30.68
C ASP A 316 -3.35 13.76 30.33
N ALA A 317 -2.42 13.69 31.28
CA ALA A 317 -1.02 14.06 31.04
C ALA A 317 -0.32 13.15 30.01
N GLU A 318 -0.59 11.83 30.06
CA GLU A 318 -0.08 10.86 29.09
C GLU A 318 -0.63 11.13 27.68
N TYR A 319 -1.92 11.45 27.58
CA TYR A 319 -2.55 11.79 26.32
C TYR A 319 -2.03 13.11 25.74
N ASP A 320 -1.83 14.14 26.57
CA ASP A 320 -1.23 15.41 26.14
C ASP A 320 0.22 15.24 25.67
N ALA A 321 1.00 14.40 26.36
CA ALA A 321 2.35 14.03 25.93
C ALA A 321 2.32 13.33 24.57
N PHE A 322 1.43 12.34 24.40
CA PHE A 322 1.21 11.67 23.12
C PHE A 322 0.85 12.66 22.01
N LEU A 323 -0.10 13.58 22.23
CA LEU A 323 -0.52 14.55 21.22
C LEU A 323 0.62 15.47 20.82
N THR A 324 1.42 15.91 21.80
CA THR A 324 2.57 16.77 21.57
C THR A 324 3.62 16.07 20.71
N ASP A 325 3.96 14.83 21.05
CA ASP A 325 4.96 14.05 20.32
C ASP A 325 4.43 13.62 18.95
N PHE A 326 3.16 13.24 18.85
CA PHE A 326 2.49 12.94 17.59
C PHE A 326 2.54 14.14 16.64
N TRP A 327 2.22 15.35 17.13
CA TRP A 327 2.26 16.57 16.33
C TRP A 327 3.68 16.91 15.86
N LYS A 328 4.68 16.80 16.75
CA LYS A 328 6.08 17.05 16.40
C LYS A 328 6.58 16.06 15.35
N SER A 329 6.44 14.77 15.62
CA SER A 329 7.01 13.70 14.77
C SER A 329 6.27 13.55 13.45
N ASN A 330 4.97 13.85 13.38
CA ASN A 330 4.21 13.63 12.15
C ASN A 330 3.94 14.91 11.36
N VAL A 331 3.59 16.02 12.01
CA VAL A 331 3.19 17.25 11.31
C VAL A 331 4.39 18.15 11.08
N VAL A 332 5.20 18.40 12.12
CA VAL A 332 6.36 19.28 12.00
C VAL A 332 7.44 18.64 11.12
N GLU A 333 7.75 17.36 11.31
CA GLU A 333 8.71 16.66 10.46
C GLU A 333 8.23 16.53 9.01
N LEU A 334 6.94 16.26 8.78
CA LEU A 334 6.39 16.25 7.43
C LEU A 334 6.51 17.62 6.76
N SER A 335 6.22 18.71 7.48
CA SER A 335 6.41 20.06 6.96
C SER A 335 7.87 20.31 6.56
N ARG A 336 8.82 19.90 7.41
CA ARG A 336 10.26 20.01 7.11
C ARG A 336 10.68 19.15 5.92
N SER A 337 10.13 17.93 5.80
CA SER A 337 10.38 17.03 4.68
C SER A 337 9.86 17.63 3.37
N ILE A 338 8.63 18.16 3.37
CA ILE A 338 8.05 18.83 2.20
C ILE A 338 8.91 20.02 1.77
N GLU A 339 9.33 20.86 2.71
CA GLU A 339 10.26 21.96 2.40
C GLU A 339 11.58 21.48 1.81
N HIS A 340 12.13 20.39 2.34
CA HIS A 340 13.34 19.77 1.82
C HIS A 340 13.14 19.28 0.39
N ASP A 341 12.04 18.58 0.11
CA ASP A 341 11.70 18.08 -1.22
C ASP A 341 11.50 19.22 -2.22
N PHE A 342 10.87 20.33 -1.82
CA PHE A 342 10.76 21.51 -2.67
C PHE A 342 12.13 22.12 -3.00
N ARG A 343 13.05 22.18 -2.04
CA ARG A 343 14.42 22.66 -2.28
C ARG A 343 15.16 21.73 -3.23
N THR A 344 15.07 20.42 -3.02
CA THR A 344 15.68 19.41 -3.90
C THR A 344 15.11 19.47 -5.31
N LEU A 345 13.79 19.60 -5.45
CA LEU A 345 13.12 19.77 -6.74
C LEU A 345 13.57 21.06 -7.45
N ALA A 346 13.74 22.16 -6.72
CA ALA A 346 14.25 23.41 -7.27
C ALA A 346 15.68 23.25 -7.81
N ILE A 347 16.55 22.54 -7.07
CA ILE A 347 17.92 22.22 -7.50
C ILE A 347 17.90 21.35 -8.76
N HIS A 348 17.12 20.27 -8.79
CA HIS A 348 16.98 19.40 -9.95
C HIS A 348 16.42 20.15 -11.17
N LYS A 349 15.45 21.04 -10.97
CA LYS A 349 14.91 21.90 -12.04
C LYS A 349 16.00 22.81 -12.62
N VAL A 350 16.84 23.42 -11.80
CA VAL A 350 17.97 24.23 -12.27
C VAL A 350 18.98 23.37 -13.02
N HIS A 351 19.29 22.18 -12.51
CA HIS A 351 20.19 21.25 -13.17
C HIS A 351 19.68 20.81 -14.55
N LEU A 352 18.42 20.40 -14.66
CA LEU A 352 17.77 20.06 -15.92
C LEU A 352 17.75 21.24 -16.89
N LYS A 353 17.45 22.45 -16.42
CA LYS A 353 17.51 23.66 -17.26
C LYS A 353 18.91 23.89 -17.83
N ARG A 354 19.97 23.67 -17.03
CA ARG A 354 21.36 23.75 -17.52
C ARG A 354 21.64 22.69 -18.58
N GLN A 355 21.31 21.43 -18.32
CA GLN A 355 21.50 20.34 -19.30
C GLN A 355 20.78 20.62 -20.63
N VAL A 356 19.53 21.09 -20.57
CA VAL A 356 18.77 21.47 -21.76
C VAL A 356 19.45 22.64 -22.48
N ALA A 357 19.86 23.69 -21.76
CA ALA A 357 20.54 24.83 -22.36
C ALA A 357 21.88 24.45 -23.00
N ASP A 358 22.66 23.56 -22.38
CA ASP A 358 23.91 23.03 -22.92
C ASP A 358 23.65 22.21 -24.18
N ARG A 359 22.60 21.37 -24.18
CA ARG A 359 22.22 20.58 -25.36
C ARG A 359 21.74 21.45 -26.52
N VAL A 360 20.96 22.49 -26.23
CA VAL A 360 20.52 23.48 -27.23
C VAL A 360 21.72 24.22 -27.81
N ARG A 361 22.67 24.66 -26.98
CA ARG A 361 23.92 25.30 -27.45
C ARG A 361 24.77 24.37 -28.31
N ALA A 362 24.92 23.11 -27.91
CA ALA A 362 25.62 22.10 -28.71
C ALA A 362 24.97 21.93 -30.10
N LEU A 363 23.64 21.78 -30.15
CA LEU A 363 22.90 21.67 -31.41
C LEU A 363 23.01 22.93 -32.28
N ALA A 364 22.98 24.13 -31.67
CA ALA A 364 23.19 25.39 -32.37
C ALA A 364 24.59 25.48 -33.00
N SER A 365 25.63 25.06 -32.26
CA SER A 365 27.01 25.04 -32.76
C SER A 365 27.23 24.02 -33.90
N LEU A 366 26.51 22.90 -33.88
CA LEU A 366 26.55 21.91 -34.97
C LEU A 366 25.88 22.47 -36.24
N ARG A 367 24.79 23.23 -36.08
CA ARG A 367 24.13 23.91 -37.20
C ARG A 367 25.01 24.97 -37.83
N THR A 368 25.69 25.80 -37.04
CA THR A 368 26.61 26.82 -37.57
C THR A 368 27.81 26.19 -38.26
N LYS A 369 28.41 25.14 -37.70
CA LYS A 369 29.49 24.37 -38.37
C LYS A 369 29.03 23.78 -39.70
N ARG A 370 27.82 23.21 -39.76
CA ARG A 370 27.25 22.67 -41.00
C ARG A 370 27.00 23.77 -42.04
N ALA A 371 26.49 24.93 -41.61
CA ALA A 371 26.30 26.08 -42.50
C ALA A 371 27.64 26.59 -43.06
N GLN A 372 28.67 26.70 -42.20
CA GLN A 372 30.03 27.11 -42.60
C GLN A 372 30.67 26.12 -43.58
N ALA A 373 30.48 24.81 -43.39
CA ALA A 373 30.95 23.79 -44.33
C ALA A 373 30.27 23.89 -45.70
N MET A 374 28.99 24.24 -45.74
CA MET A 374 28.27 24.45 -47.01
C MET A 374 28.66 25.75 -47.73
N THR A 375 28.99 26.82 -47.00
CA THR A 375 29.51 28.07 -47.59
C THR A 375 30.98 27.95 -48.02
N GLY A 376 31.79 27.14 -47.32
CA GLY A 376 33.17 26.85 -47.73
C GLY A 376 33.25 26.01 -49.00
N ALA A 377 32.37 25.00 -49.12
CA ALA A 377 32.29 24.15 -50.31
C ALA A 377 31.81 24.90 -51.57
N THR A 378 31.00 25.95 -51.41
CA THR A 378 30.56 26.79 -52.53
C THR A 378 31.63 27.81 -52.95
N SER A 379 32.42 28.34 -52.00
CA SER A 379 33.54 29.24 -52.32
C SER A 379 34.70 28.56 -53.06
N GLU A 380 35.02 27.29 -52.75
CA GLU A 380 36.07 26.55 -53.48
C GLU A 380 35.60 26.09 -54.88
N ALA A 381 34.32 25.76 -55.02
CA ALA A 381 33.72 25.44 -56.32
C ALA A 381 33.70 26.67 -57.25
N ASP A 382 33.28 27.83 -56.76
CA ASP A 382 33.26 29.08 -57.54
C ASP A 382 34.68 29.61 -57.86
N ALA A 383 35.63 29.45 -56.93
CA ALA A 383 37.04 29.79 -57.20
C ALA A 383 37.68 28.85 -58.24
N GLY A 384 37.32 27.56 -58.24
CA GLY A 384 37.76 26.60 -59.26
C GLY A 384 37.21 26.90 -60.65
N VAL A 385 35.93 27.28 -60.75
CA VAL A 385 35.29 27.68 -62.02
C VAL A 385 35.90 28.97 -62.56
N HIS A 386 36.10 29.99 -61.72
CA HIS A 386 36.77 31.23 -62.14
C HIS A 386 38.22 31.00 -62.59
N ARG A 387 38.96 30.09 -61.94
CA ARG A 387 40.34 29.76 -62.32
C ARG A 387 40.42 29.02 -63.66
N GLN A 388 39.52 28.06 -63.90
CA GLN A 388 39.42 27.38 -65.20
C GLN A 388 38.98 28.33 -66.32
N GLN A 389 38.11 29.30 -66.01
CA GLN A 389 37.65 30.30 -66.97
C GLN A 389 38.74 31.34 -67.31
N ILE A 390 39.61 31.68 -66.35
CA ILE A 390 40.80 32.52 -66.58
C ILE A 390 41.88 31.76 -67.38
N GLU A 391 42.13 30.49 -67.09
CA GLU A 391 43.06 29.64 -67.87
C GLU A 391 42.57 29.44 -69.32
N TRP A 392 41.26 29.34 -69.54
CA TRP A 392 40.69 29.28 -70.89
C TRP A 392 40.82 30.61 -71.67
N LEU A 393 40.69 31.76 -70.99
CA LEU A 393 40.83 33.08 -71.61
C LEU A 393 42.29 33.48 -71.89
N LEU A 394 43.25 32.97 -71.13
CA LEU A 394 44.69 33.24 -71.31
C LEU A 394 45.38 32.20 -72.22
N GLY A 395 44.68 31.16 -72.64
CA GLY A 395 45.18 30.06 -73.48
C GLY A 395 44.88 30.18 -74.98
N ARG A 396 44.74 31.39 -75.53
CA ARG A 396 44.64 31.62 -76.98
C ARG A 396 45.65 32.64 -77.47
#